data_AF-A0A378I160-F1
#
_entry.id   AF-A0A378I160-F1
#
_cell.length_a   1.000
_cell.length_b   1.000
_cell.length_c   1.000
_cell.angle_alpha   90.00
_cell.angle_beta   90.00
_cell.angle_gamma   90.00
#
_symmetry.space_group_name_H-M   'P 1'
#
loop_
_entity.id
_entity.type
_entity.pdbx_description
1 polymer ?
#
loop_
_entity_poly.entity_id
_entity_poly.type
_entity_poly.pdbx_seq_one_letter_code
_entity_poly.pdbx_strand_id
1 'polypeptide(L)'
;MNKKILILMIAAIASQADARKPLASGDIVGRDLLIPGAGWIGHVGLGTGDDVGLPTQIIIEVLNESPVVQLNNLTNFRARSRYWGSRSGLGDYSTGTYNALVEAYHQSWWCPTYSSSTAYVIGQGNPYTRQPTKCGMWRCDTFIAWDFYSAGFPQIMNNRIMLPLNVYNTFPYANGDTITKINNVEDKTPLIHDKDKQFFELSADELNNLSYEKFVELADIPLSEETPTHIAVEWEFAANKNVNSTKRGIFIDRLSISNEQDVISRFLEMYKRDSNPEIRSKLIQGIMIYYQNNREQTDNTLDDELLKQFYSGLLNQKLARNDADKVIRGYIDFHSPEEIMNHRVDVEKQMIGIEPRLELGLRHELAYKSKELEKIYITSIIKMLKKHQRSDLDGMFFGMTNIWFKNLKDGESIEKIKSYMKLSKKKYMNVRPGNEDLYADVARISFQELNKSLIL
;
A
#
# COMPACT_ATOMS: atom_id res chain seq x y z
N MET A 1 17.54 11.34 66.68
CA MET A 1 17.03 12.41 65.80
C MET A 1 16.78 11.82 64.41
N ASN A 2 15.51 11.55 64.09
CA ASN A 2 15.07 11.00 62.81
C ASN A 2 14.89 12.13 61.79
N LYS A 3 15.64 12.11 60.68
CA LYS A 3 15.29 12.88 59.47
C LYS A 3 14.57 11.96 58.50
N LYS A 4 13.23 12.06 58.48
CA LYS A 4 12.40 11.49 57.41
C LYS A 4 12.67 12.29 56.14
N ILE A 5 13.31 11.69 55.14
CA ILE A 5 13.34 12.22 53.78
C ILE A 5 12.00 11.85 53.15
N LEU A 6 11.17 12.87 52.96
CA LEU A 6 9.91 12.76 52.23
C LEU A 6 10.24 12.69 50.74
N ILE A 7 10.18 11.48 50.17
CA ILE A 7 10.21 11.30 48.71
C ILE A 7 8.85 11.80 48.20
N LEU A 8 8.83 13.02 47.64
CA LEU A 8 7.72 13.46 46.80
C LEU A 8 7.80 12.65 45.49
N MET A 9 7.03 11.56 45.40
CA MET A 9 6.62 11.05 44.10
C MET A 9 5.71 12.10 43.48
N ILE A 10 6.25 12.95 42.62
CA ILE A 10 5.43 13.62 41.61
C ILE A 10 4.98 12.50 40.68
N ALA A 11 3.83 11.91 40.98
CA ALA A 11 3.05 11.24 39.96
C ALA A 11 2.76 12.32 38.92
N ALA A 12 3.53 12.34 37.85
CA ALA A 12 3.13 13.01 36.64
C ALA A 12 1.84 12.32 36.21
N ILE A 13 0.70 12.86 36.66
CA ILE A 13 -0.55 12.72 35.97
C ILE A 13 -0.30 13.43 34.65
N ALA A 14 0.32 12.72 33.71
CA ALA A 14 0.27 13.09 32.32
C ALA A 14 -1.22 13.06 32.00
N SER A 15 -1.86 14.22 32.07
CA SER A 15 -3.12 14.45 31.39
C SER A 15 -2.91 13.88 29.98
N GLN A 16 -3.61 12.80 29.66
CA GLN A 16 -3.79 12.41 28.27
C GLN A 16 -4.28 13.69 27.61
N ALA A 17 -3.45 14.36 26.82
CA ALA A 17 -3.98 15.31 25.85
C ALA A 17 -4.98 14.46 25.07
N ASP A 18 -6.27 14.74 25.25
CA ASP A 18 -7.34 13.85 24.80
C ASP A 18 -7.15 13.59 23.30
N ALA A 19 -6.75 12.36 22.99
CA ALA A 19 -6.61 11.88 21.64
C ALA A 19 -7.97 12.03 20.94
N ARG A 20 -8.03 12.94 19.96
CA ARG A 20 -9.27 13.23 19.25
C ARG A 20 -9.54 12.16 18.20
N LYS A 21 -10.81 11.73 18.06
CA LYS A 21 -11.28 10.94 16.92
C LYS A 21 -11.38 11.80 15.65
N PRO A 22 -11.25 11.23 14.44
CA PRO A 22 -11.59 11.94 13.21
C PRO A 22 -13.04 12.45 13.26
N LEU A 23 -13.25 13.66 12.79
CA LEU A 23 -14.51 14.40 12.80
C LEU A 23 -15.16 14.46 11.44
N ALA A 24 -14.35 14.52 10.39
CA ALA A 24 -14.81 14.59 9.03
C ALA A 24 -14.04 13.59 8.18
N SER A 25 -14.69 13.16 7.10
CA SER A 25 -14.07 12.34 6.08
C SER A 25 -12.82 13.03 5.50
N GLY A 26 -11.71 12.30 5.56
CA GLY A 26 -10.37 12.73 5.16
C GLY A 26 -9.63 13.50 6.25
N ASP A 27 -10.01 13.33 7.51
CA ASP A 27 -9.10 13.64 8.63
C ASP A 27 -7.95 12.64 8.65
N ILE A 28 -6.74 13.11 8.97
CA ILE A 28 -5.60 12.23 9.17
C ILE A 28 -5.59 11.74 10.62
N VAL A 29 -5.38 10.44 10.80
CA VAL A 29 -5.13 9.85 12.12
C VAL A 29 -3.68 9.43 12.23
N GLY A 30 -3.13 9.58 13.42
CA GLY A 30 -1.77 9.22 13.76
C GLY A 30 -1.73 8.36 15.01
N ARG A 31 -0.76 7.45 15.09
CA ARG A 31 -0.41 6.73 16.32
C ARG A 31 1.10 6.62 16.52
N ASP A 32 1.54 6.52 17.77
CA ASP A 32 2.95 6.49 18.18
C ASP A 32 3.81 7.69 17.75
N LEU A 33 3.17 8.79 17.35
CA LEU A 33 3.83 10.00 16.83
C LEU A 33 4.57 10.82 17.90
N LEU A 34 4.28 10.58 19.19
CA LEU A 34 4.72 11.43 20.30
C LEU A 34 5.73 10.76 21.24
N ILE A 35 6.32 9.61 20.87
CA ILE A 35 7.40 9.04 21.66
C ILE A 35 8.67 9.88 21.41
N PRO A 36 9.20 10.63 22.39
CA PRO A 36 10.42 11.41 22.19
C PRO A 36 11.57 10.48 21.77
N GLY A 37 12.24 10.79 20.64
CA GLY A 37 13.29 9.93 20.05
C GLY A 37 12.78 8.74 19.23
N ALA A 38 11.46 8.56 19.12
CA ALA A 38 10.82 7.49 18.32
C ALA A 38 9.60 7.97 17.52
N GLY A 39 9.37 9.29 17.40
CA GLY A 39 8.27 9.88 16.62
C GLY A 39 8.29 9.53 15.13
N TRP A 40 9.42 9.04 14.62
CA TRP A 40 9.61 8.46 13.30
C TRP A 40 9.05 7.04 13.13
N ILE A 41 8.81 6.29 14.23
CA ILE A 41 8.11 4.99 14.26
C ILE A 41 6.59 5.19 14.15
N GLY A 42 6.14 6.46 14.18
CA GLY A 42 4.73 6.78 14.10
C GLY A 42 4.07 6.21 12.85
N HIS A 43 2.76 6.10 12.88
CA HIS A 43 1.98 5.57 11.78
C HIS A 43 0.81 6.50 11.50
N VAL A 44 0.53 6.74 10.22
CA VAL A 44 -0.57 7.59 9.76
C VAL A 44 -1.56 6.80 8.92
N GLY A 45 -2.82 7.19 8.99
CA GLY A 45 -3.93 6.66 8.19
C GLY A 45 -4.96 7.74 7.88
N LEU A 46 -5.86 7.44 6.95
CA LEU A 46 -6.93 8.32 6.52
C LEU A 46 -8.25 7.92 7.16
N GLY A 47 -8.86 8.79 7.95
CA GLY A 47 -10.08 8.51 8.68
C GLY A 47 -11.34 9.02 7.99
N THR A 48 -12.44 8.26 8.12
CA THR A 48 -13.79 8.81 8.00
C THR A 48 -14.25 9.38 9.34
N GLY A 49 -15.05 10.44 9.29
CA GLY A 49 -15.39 11.26 10.45
C GLY A 49 -16.73 10.94 11.10
N ASP A 50 -17.25 11.87 11.91
CA ASP A 50 -18.60 11.79 12.47
C ASP A 50 -19.68 12.03 11.41
N ASP A 51 -19.32 12.58 10.26
CA ASP A 51 -20.15 12.73 9.07
C ASP A 51 -20.68 11.38 8.54
N VAL A 52 -19.96 10.28 8.80
CA VAL A 52 -20.44 8.93 8.49
C VAL A 52 -21.03 8.20 9.72
N GLY A 53 -20.93 8.77 10.93
CA GLY A 53 -21.41 8.19 12.19
C GLY A 53 -20.55 7.06 12.77
N LEU A 54 -20.88 6.59 13.98
CA LEU A 54 -20.33 5.36 14.56
C LEU A 54 -21.32 4.19 14.35
N PRO A 55 -20.84 2.95 14.13
CA PRO A 55 -19.45 2.46 14.13
C PRO A 55 -18.75 2.57 12.76
N THR A 56 -19.32 3.33 11.83
CA THR A 56 -18.93 3.49 10.41
C THR A 56 -17.65 4.31 10.18
N GLN A 57 -16.95 4.68 11.25
CA GLN A 57 -15.61 5.27 11.18
C GLN A 57 -14.57 4.22 10.77
N ILE A 58 -14.08 4.37 9.55
CA ILE A 58 -13.07 3.55 8.90
C ILE A 58 -11.79 4.37 8.83
N ILE A 59 -10.69 3.72 9.15
CA ILE A 59 -9.34 4.19 8.90
C ILE A 59 -8.77 3.35 7.76
N ILE A 60 -8.44 4.01 6.65
CA ILE A 60 -7.66 3.42 5.56
C ILE A 60 -6.18 3.59 5.93
N GLU A 61 -5.45 2.48 6.07
CA GLU A 61 -4.05 2.49 6.48
C GLU A 61 -3.22 1.45 5.72
N VAL A 62 -1.93 1.76 5.50
CA VAL A 62 -0.97 0.85 4.87
C VAL A 62 -0.11 0.18 5.92
N LEU A 63 -0.15 -1.15 5.97
CA LEU A 63 0.58 -1.97 6.93
C LEU A 63 1.49 -2.97 6.23
N ASN A 64 2.57 -3.37 6.89
CA ASN A 64 3.40 -4.51 6.48
C ASN A 64 2.73 -5.84 6.82
N GLU A 65 1.47 -5.98 6.39
CA GLU A 65 0.58 -7.10 6.67
C GLU A 65 -0.21 -7.43 5.39
N SER A 66 -0.83 -8.60 5.30
CA SER A 66 -1.70 -8.96 4.17
C SER A 66 -3.17 -8.84 4.60
N PRO A 67 -4.01 -8.00 3.93
CA PRO A 67 -3.67 -7.15 2.79
C PRO A 67 -2.93 -5.88 3.24
N VAL A 68 -2.14 -5.29 2.33
CA VAL A 68 -1.28 -4.12 2.64
C VAL A 68 -2.11 -2.88 2.93
N VAL A 69 -3.08 -2.55 2.07
CA VAL A 69 -4.06 -1.49 2.35
C VAL A 69 -5.21 -2.11 3.13
N GLN A 70 -5.31 -1.76 4.41
CA GLN A 70 -6.37 -2.18 5.30
C GLN A 70 -7.40 -1.09 5.49
N LEU A 71 -8.63 -1.53 5.73
CA LEU A 71 -9.74 -0.66 6.09
C LEU A 71 -10.17 -1.11 7.47
N ASN A 72 -9.65 -0.44 8.50
CA ASN A 72 -9.83 -0.83 9.89
C ASN A 72 -10.86 0.08 10.55
N ASN A 73 -11.65 -0.42 11.49
CA ASN A 73 -12.47 0.48 12.30
C ASN A 73 -11.57 1.26 13.28
N LEU A 74 -12.05 2.43 13.74
CA LEU A 74 -11.30 3.26 14.68
C LEU A 74 -10.88 2.52 15.96
N THR A 75 -11.69 1.57 16.43
CA THR A 75 -11.37 0.77 17.63
C THR A 75 -10.14 -0.11 17.41
N ASN A 76 -10.03 -0.78 16.26
CA ASN A 76 -8.87 -1.58 15.89
C ASN A 76 -7.63 -0.70 15.76
N PHE A 77 -7.74 0.45 15.09
CA PHE A 77 -6.64 1.40 14.94
C PHE A 77 -6.09 1.84 16.31
N ARG A 78 -6.99 2.17 17.25
CA ARG A 78 -6.65 2.57 18.62
C ARG A 78 -6.07 1.44 19.45
N ALA A 79 -6.54 0.20 19.28
CA ALA A 79 -6.06 -0.93 20.05
C ALA A 79 -4.59 -1.27 19.75
N ARG A 80 -4.06 -0.85 18.60
CA ARG A 80 -2.67 -1.08 18.18
C ARG A 80 -1.65 -0.19 18.90
N SER A 81 -2.07 0.90 19.56
CA SER A 81 -1.17 1.77 20.32
C SER A 81 -1.86 2.51 21.46
N ARG A 82 -1.11 2.75 22.54
CA ARG A 82 -1.54 3.62 23.63
C ARG A 82 -1.65 5.09 23.21
N TYR A 83 -0.85 5.55 22.23
CA TYR A 83 -0.74 6.94 21.81
C TYR A 83 -1.31 7.10 20.40
N TRP A 84 -2.35 7.92 20.26
CA TRP A 84 -2.97 8.19 18.96
C TRP A 84 -3.66 9.56 18.97
N GLY A 85 -4.12 10.04 17.81
CA GLY A 85 -4.96 11.24 17.69
C GLY A 85 -5.20 11.62 16.23
N SER A 86 -6.18 12.49 15.97
CA SER A 86 -6.48 13.00 14.63
C SER A 86 -6.09 14.47 14.42
N ARG A 87 -5.82 14.82 13.16
CA ARG A 87 -5.67 16.19 12.65
C ARG A 87 -6.50 16.37 11.38
N SER A 88 -6.75 17.62 11.02
CA SER A 88 -7.95 17.98 10.26
C SER A 88 -7.73 19.34 9.58
N GLY A 89 -8.42 19.61 8.47
CA GLY A 89 -8.48 20.96 7.89
C GLY A 89 -7.50 21.27 6.76
N LEU A 90 -6.95 20.25 6.08
CA LEU A 90 -6.42 20.45 4.73
C LEU A 90 -7.58 20.42 3.72
N GLY A 91 -8.13 21.59 3.41
CA GLY A 91 -9.14 21.78 2.37
C GLY A 91 -10.59 21.83 2.83
N ASP A 92 -11.50 22.00 1.87
CA ASP A 92 -12.95 21.90 2.08
C ASP A 92 -13.38 20.43 2.15
N TYR A 93 -14.02 20.06 3.25
CA TYR A 93 -14.54 18.72 3.53
C TYR A 93 -15.58 18.24 2.52
N SER A 94 -16.16 19.14 1.72
CA SER A 94 -17.21 18.81 0.77
C SER A 94 -16.72 18.13 -0.51
N THR A 95 -15.45 18.31 -0.91
CA THR A 95 -14.94 17.78 -2.20
C THR A 95 -13.50 17.27 -2.15
N GLY A 96 -12.56 18.02 -1.55
CA GLY A 96 -11.14 17.66 -1.59
C GLY A 96 -10.79 16.46 -0.73
N THR A 97 -11.20 16.47 0.54
CA THR A 97 -10.87 15.39 1.49
C THR A 97 -11.60 14.07 1.16
N TYR A 98 -12.80 14.17 0.57
CA TYR A 98 -13.51 13.01 0.03
C TYR A 98 -12.77 12.39 -1.16
N ASN A 99 -12.22 13.20 -2.07
CA ASN A 99 -11.42 12.68 -3.19
C ASN A 99 -10.18 11.92 -2.72
N ALA A 100 -9.52 12.37 -1.64
CA ALA A 100 -8.39 11.65 -1.05
C ALA A 100 -8.82 10.25 -0.53
N LEU A 101 -9.99 10.15 0.13
CA LEU A 101 -10.54 8.86 0.57
C LEU A 101 -10.89 7.93 -0.61
N VAL A 102 -11.44 8.49 -1.68
CA VAL A 102 -11.76 7.74 -2.90
C VAL A 102 -10.47 7.21 -3.54
N GLU A 103 -9.43 8.02 -3.64
CA GLU A 103 -8.13 7.58 -4.17
C GLU A 103 -7.53 6.49 -3.28
N ALA A 104 -7.50 6.67 -1.97
CA ALA A 104 -6.99 5.68 -1.02
C ALA A 104 -7.71 4.32 -1.20
N TYR A 105 -9.04 4.36 -1.38
CA TYR A 105 -9.82 3.17 -1.66
C TYR A 105 -9.48 2.56 -3.03
N HIS A 106 -9.31 3.35 -4.08
CA HIS A 106 -8.90 2.85 -5.40
C HIS A 106 -7.50 2.22 -5.37
N GLN A 107 -6.55 2.81 -4.67
CA GLN A 107 -5.21 2.25 -4.51
C GLN A 107 -5.22 0.89 -3.79
N SER A 108 -6.28 0.57 -3.03
CA SER A 108 -6.47 -0.77 -2.45
C SER A 108 -6.77 -1.87 -3.48
N TRP A 109 -7.21 -1.50 -4.69
CA TRP A 109 -7.57 -2.45 -5.75
C TRP A 109 -6.35 -2.91 -6.55
N TRP A 110 -5.37 -2.02 -6.74
CA TRP A 110 -4.25 -2.20 -7.65
C TRP A 110 -3.08 -2.91 -6.98
N CYS A 111 -3.33 -4.13 -6.50
CA CYS A 111 -2.35 -5.04 -5.91
C CYS A 111 -1.33 -4.36 -4.99
N PRO A 112 -1.79 -3.67 -3.92
CA PRO A 112 -0.89 -2.91 -3.07
C PRO A 112 0.16 -3.80 -2.41
N THR A 113 1.41 -3.37 -2.48
CA THR A 113 2.59 -3.98 -1.87
C THR A 113 3.22 -3.03 -0.86
N TYR A 114 3.86 -3.57 0.18
CA TYR A 114 4.44 -2.76 1.24
C TYR A 114 5.89 -2.37 0.90
N SER A 115 6.21 -1.09 1.04
CA SER A 115 7.56 -0.53 0.98
C SER A 115 8.02 -0.12 2.37
N SER A 116 9.29 -0.38 2.66
CA SER A 116 9.97 0.20 3.84
C SER A 116 10.60 1.56 3.52
N SER A 117 10.70 1.89 2.24
CA SER A 117 11.29 3.10 1.70
C SER A 117 10.26 4.22 1.51
N THR A 118 10.73 5.45 1.38
CA THR A 118 9.97 6.60 0.84
C THR A 118 9.70 6.47 -0.66
N ALA A 119 10.42 5.58 -1.35
CA ALA A 119 10.13 5.14 -2.71
C ALA A 119 8.74 4.51 -2.78
N TYR A 120 7.90 5.03 -3.67
CA TYR A 120 6.53 4.56 -3.86
C TYR A 120 6.18 4.41 -5.33
N VAL A 121 5.16 3.59 -5.60
CA VAL A 121 4.58 3.39 -6.94
C VAL A 121 3.09 3.57 -6.84
N ILE A 122 2.55 4.38 -7.75
CA ILE A 122 1.11 4.56 -7.88
C ILE A 122 0.53 3.32 -8.56
N GLY A 123 -0.41 2.65 -7.89
CA GLY A 123 -1.10 1.50 -8.42
C GLY A 123 -2.08 1.90 -9.51
N GLN A 124 -2.06 1.19 -10.63
CA GLN A 124 -2.87 1.50 -11.81
C GLN A 124 -3.21 0.22 -12.57
N GLY A 125 -4.50 0.01 -12.86
CA GLY A 125 -4.93 -0.98 -13.85
C GLY A 125 -5.06 -0.35 -15.23
N ASN A 126 -4.63 -1.04 -16.27
CA ASN A 126 -4.91 -0.65 -17.66
C ASN A 126 -5.82 -1.67 -18.38
N PRO A 127 -7.10 -1.76 -17.99
CA PRO A 127 -8.03 -2.73 -18.57
C PRO A 127 -8.40 -2.40 -20.04
N TYR A 128 -8.09 -1.19 -20.52
CA TYR A 128 -8.30 -0.82 -21.93
C TYR A 128 -7.31 -1.53 -22.85
N THR A 129 -6.04 -1.59 -22.46
CA THR A 129 -4.97 -2.20 -23.26
C THR A 129 -4.70 -3.65 -22.88
N ARG A 130 -5.37 -4.17 -21.83
CA ARG A 130 -5.12 -5.51 -21.25
C ARG A 130 -3.66 -5.71 -20.85
N GLN A 131 -2.96 -4.62 -20.57
CA GLN A 131 -1.61 -4.68 -20.03
C GLN A 131 -1.66 -5.17 -18.57
N PRO A 132 -0.58 -5.79 -18.06
CA PRO A 132 -0.39 -6.05 -16.65
C PRO A 132 -0.80 -4.86 -15.77
N THR A 133 -1.38 -5.16 -14.62
CA THR A 133 -1.61 -4.13 -13.59
C THR A 133 -0.26 -3.65 -13.09
N LYS A 134 -0.11 -2.34 -12.97
CA LYS A 134 1.00 -1.75 -12.24
C LYS A 134 0.63 -1.75 -10.77
N CYS A 135 1.32 -2.56 -9.96
CA CYS A 135 1.02 -2.64 -8.55
C CYS A 135 1.43 -1.39 -7.79
N GLY A 136 0.57 -0.98 -6.86
CA GLY A 136 0.90 0.07 -5.90
C GLY A 136 1.99 -0.42 -4.95
N MET A 137 2.96 0.44 -4.65
CA MET A 137 4.00 0.16 -3.66
C MET A 137 4.04 1.30 -2.66
N TRP A 138 3.73 1.00 -1.40
CA TRP A 138 3.33 2.01 -0.44
C TRP A 138 3.95 1.81 0.94
N ARG A 139 4.31 2.93 1.56
CA ARG A 139 4.46 3.11 3.01
C ARG A 139 3.33 4.01 3.50
N CYS A 140 2.97 3.95 4.79
CA CYS A 140 1.83 4.70 5.34
C CYS A 140 1.87 6.21 5.05
N ASP A 141 3.03 6.85 5.16
CA ASP A 141 3.18 8.28 4.86
C ASP A 141 3.13 8.60 3.37
N THR A 142 3.86 7.85 2.53
CA THR A 142 3.83 8.03 1.06
C THR A 142 2.44 7.82 0.47
N PHE A 143 1.67 6.87 1.02
CA PHE A 143 0.29 6.60 0.64
C PHE A 143 -0.61 7.81 0.93
N ILE A 144 -0.61 8.28 2.18
CA ILE A 144 -1.41 9.44 2.58
C ILE A 144 -0.97 10.70 1.83
N ALA A 145 0.34 10.90 1.65
CA ALA A 145 0.86 12.03 0.90
C ALA A 145 0.36 12.02 -0.56
N TRP A 146 0.37 10.85 -1.21
CA TRP A 146 -0.18 10.70 -2.57
C TRP A 146 -1.69 10.96 -2.63
N ASP A 147 -2.47 10.40 -1.71
CA ASP A 147 -3.92 10.53 -1.71
C ASP A 147 -4.37 12.01 -1.64
N PHE A 148 -3.69 12.82 -0.82
CA PHE A 148 -3.94 14.26 -0.76
C PHE A 148 -3.35 15.02 -1.95
N TYR A 149 -2.15 14.64 -2.41
CA TYR A 149 -1.55 15.25 -3.59
C TYR A 149 -2.47 15.11 -4.81
N SER A 150 -2.99 13.91 -5.07
CA SER A 150 -3.90 13.62 -6.17
C SER A 150 -5.25 14.33 -6.04
N ALA A 151 -5.70 14.58 -4.80
CA ALA A 151 -6.89 15.38 -4.50
C ALA A 151 -6.69 16.91 -4.62
N GLY A 152 -5.50 17.37 -5.01
CA GLY A 152 -5.20 18.79 -5.26
C GLY A 152 -4.54 19.53 -4.11
N PHE A 153 -3.91 18.80 -3.15
CA PHE A 153 -3.20 19.38 -2.02
C PHE A 153 -1.68 19.15 -2.12
N PRO A 154 -0.98 19.81 -3.07
CA PRO A 154 0.43 19.54 -3.35
C PRO A 154 1.37 19.84 -2.18
N GLN A 155 0.95 20.70 -1.25
CA GLN A 155 1.75 21.08 -0.07
C GLN A 155 2.14 19.91 0.82
N ILE A 156 1.41 18.80 0.78
CA ILE A 156 1.73 17.59 1.57
C ILE A 156 3.04 16.91 1.10
N MET A 157 3.42 17.13 -0.16
CA MET A 157 4.63 16.59 -0.77
C MET A 157 5.86 17.50 -0.57
N ASN A 158 5.72 18.68 0.04
CA ASN A 158 6.83 19.62 0.22
C ASN A 158 7.85 19.19 1.29
N ASN A 159 7.58 18.09 2.00
CA ASN A 159 8.48 17.57 3.02
C ASN A 159 9.69 16.90 2.34
N ARG A 160 10.88 17.50 2.47
CA ARG A 160 12.13 16.89 1.99
C ARG A 160 12.39 15.51 2.61
N ILE A 161 12.05 15.37 3.89
CA ILE A 161 12.11 14.12 4.65
C ILE A 161 10.68 13.63 4.84
N MET A 162 10.30 12.57 4.11
CA MET A 162 8.98 11.96 4.23
C MET A 162 8.97 11.03 5.44
N LEU A 163 8.28 11.43 6.50
CA LEU A 163 8.05 10.65 7.71
C LEU A 163 6.58 10.77 8.14
N PRO A 164 6.02 9.77 8.85
CA PRO A 164 4.63 9.80 9.29
C PRO A 164 4.29 11.03 10.14
N LEU A 165 5.21 11.44 11.01
CA LEU A 165 5.07 12.66 11.81
C LEU A 165 5.01 13.94 10.95
N ASN A 166 5.79 14.02 9.88
CA ASN A 166 5.83 15.20 9.01
C ASN A 166 4.55 15.32 8.18
N VAL A 167 4.05 14.20 7.66
CA VAL A 167 2.75 14.13 6.98
C VAL A 167 1.63 14.53 7.95
N TYR A 168 1.60 13.93 9.15
CA TYR A 168 0.64 14.29 10.19
C TYR A 168 0.69 15.78 10.56
N ASN A 169 1.90 16.34 10.67
CA ASN A 169 2.09 17.72 11.06
C ASN A 169 1.72 18.76 10.00
N THR A 170 1.54 18.34 8.75
CA THR A 170 1.06 19.23 7.67
C THR A 170 -0.41 19.62 7.88
N PHE A 171 -1.16 18.83 8.65
CA PHE A 171 -2.57 19.10 8.96
C PHE A 171 -2.70 19.99 10.21
N PRO A 172 -3.59 20.99 10.19
CA PRO A 172 -3.91 21.76 11.39
C PRO A 172 -4.72 20.93 12.40
N TYR A 173 -4.94 21.51 13.58
CA TYR A 173 -5.94 21.02 14.52
C TYR A 173 -7.32 21.59 14.15
N ALA A 174 -8.36 20.77 14.20
CA ALA A 174 -9.72 21.22 13.91
C ALA A 174 -10.11 22.37 14.86
N ASN A 175 -10.71 23.44 14.32
CA ASN A 175 -11.13 24.69 14.99
C ASN A 175 -10.05 25.71 15.33
N GLY A 176 -8.80 25.53 14.90
CA GLY A 176 -7.73 26.47 15.26
C GLY A 176 -7.40 26.44 16.75
N ASP A 177 -7.75 25.34 17.45
CA ASP A 177 -7.28 25.05 18.80
C ASP A 177 -5.76 24.99 18.75
N THR A 178 -5.17 26.13 19.13
CA THR A 178 -3.78 26.22 19.52
C THR A 178 -3.66 25.36 20.76
N ILE A 179 -3.19 24.11 20.60
CA ILE A 179 -2.32 23.58 21.65
C ILE A 179 -1.27 24.68 21.78
N THR A 180 -1.31 25.35 22.93
CA THR A 180 -0.38 26.39 23.33
C THR A 180 0.96 25.96 22.79
N LYS A 181 1.55 26.73 21.85
CA LYS A 181 2.86 26.44 21.26
C LYS A 181 3.66 25.80 22.39
N ILE A 182 3.93 24.50 22.30
CA ILE A 182 4.89 23.89 23.21
C ILE A 182 6.12 24.70 22.88
N ASN A 183 6.44 25.63 23.78
CA ASN A 183 7.40 26.71 23.58
C ASN A 183 8.49 26.15 22.74
N ASN A 184 8.65 26.70 21.52
CA ASN A 184 9.65 26.32 20.54
C ASN A 184 10.52 25.23 21.15
N VAL A 185 10.13 23.97 20.97
CA VAL A 185 11.20 23.01 20.76
C VAL A 185 11.83 23.64 19.55
N GLU A 186 12.88 24.43 19.79
CA GLU A 186 13.75 24.91 18.75
C GLU A 186 13.80 23.76 17.78
N ASP A 187 13.68 24.10 16.50
CA ASP A 187 14.03 23.25 15.41
C ASP A 187 15.52 22.90 15.55
N LYS A 188 15.85 22.21 16.64
CA LYS A 188 16.94 21.30 16.80
C LYS A 188 16.50 20.09 15.98
N THR A 189 16.27 20.29 14.68
CA THR A 189 17.14 19.68 13.68
C THR A 189 18.43 19.38 14.42
N PRO A 190 18.73 18.13 14.77
CA PRO A 190 19.91 17.85 15.57
C PRO A 190 21.04 18.63 14.94
N LEU A 191 21.49 19.66 15.66
CA LEU A 191 22.51 20.59 15.20
C LEU A 191 23.65 19.67 14.83
N ILE A 192 23.90 19.60 13.52
CA ILE A 192 24.96 18.81 12.92
C ILE A 192 26.23 19.20 13.65
N HIS A 193 26.62 18.35 14.60
CA HIS A 193 27.87 18.48 15.31
C HIS A 193 28.79 17.39 14.78
N ASP A 194 29.71 17.89 13.95
CA ASP A 194 30.99 17.34 13.55
C ASP A 194 31.03 16.10 12.65
N LYS A 195 31.35 16.37 11.38
CA LYS A 195 31.73 15.44 10.29
C LYS A 195 30.67 14.42 9.90
N ASP A 196 29.55 14.89 9.34
CA ASP A 196 28.61 13.99 8.67
C ASP A 196 29.29 13.36 7.44
N LYS A 197 29.68 12.09 7.59
CA LYS A 197 30.09 11.24 6.48
C LYS A 197 29.00 11.22 5.42
N GLN A 198 29.39 11.29 4.15
CA GLN A 198 28.45 11.15 3.04
C GLN A 198 28.00 9.68 2.93
N PHE A 199 26.84 9.42 2.33
CA PHE A 199 26.27 8.07 2.23
C PHE A 199 27.27 7.03 1.67
N PHE A 200 28.08 7.42 0.68
CA PHE A 200 29.11 6.57 0.07
C PHE A 200 30.33 6.29 0.97
N GLU A 201 30.46 6.96 2.11
CA GLU A 201 31.58 6.79 3.05
C GLU A 201 31.22 5.87 4.22
N LEU A 202 29.97 5.39 4.27
CA LEU A 202 29.48 4.53 5.33
C LEU A 202 29.93 3.08 5.11
N SER A 203 30.32 2.42 6.20
CA SER A 203 30.42 0.96 6.25
C SER A 203 29.07 0.32 6.57
N ALA A 204 28.95 -1.00 6.39
CA ALA A 204 27.73 -1.74 6.76
C ALA A 204 27.39 -1.61 8.25
N ASP A 205 28.40 -1.62 9.13
CA ASP A 205 28.20 -1.49 10.58
C ASP A 205 27.75 -0.08 10.96
N GLU A 206 28.36 0.96 10.38
CA GLU A 206 27.91 2.34 10.59
C GLU A 206 26.49 2.53 10.09
N LEU A 207 26.20 2.04 8.87
CA LEU A 207 24.87 2.08 8.28
C LEU A 207 23.85 1.38 9.17
N ASN A 208 24.16 0.21 9.71
CA ASN A 208 23.28 -0.54 10.62
C ASN A 208 22.96 0.24 11.90
N ASN A 209 23.94 0.97 12.43
CA ASN A 209 23.81 1.72 13.68
C ASN A 209 23.17 3.11 13.51
N LEU A 210 22.95 3.60 12.28
CA LEU A 210 22.20 4.84 12.06
C LEU A 210 20.78 4.75 12.65
N SER A 211 20.35 5.84 13.29
CA SER A 211 18.92 6.05 13.56
C SER A 211 18.14 6.07 12.26
N TYR A 212 16.84 5.80 12.33
CA TYR A 212 16.02 5.75 11.13
C TYR A 212 15.93 7.10 10.43
N GLU A 213 15.83 8.21 11.17
CA GLU A 213 15.79 9.55 10.59
C GLU A 213 17.09 9.87 9.86
N LYS A 214 18.24 9.59 10.48
CA LYS A 214 19.54 9.81 9.83
C LYS A 214 19.72 8.91 8.62
N PHE A 215 19.18 7.70 8.67
CA PHE A 215 19.14 6.82 7.51
C PHE A 215 18.26 7.40 6.40
N VAL A 216 17.05 7.88 6.70
CA VAL A 216 16.15 8.48 5.69
C VAL A 216 16.76 9.74 5.07
N GLU A 217 17.40 10.58 5.88
CA GLU A 217 18.11 11.77 5.43
C GLU A 217 19.28 11.49 4.48
N LEU A 218 20.03 10.42 4.72
CA LEU A 218 21.26 10.12 3.98
C LEU A 218 21.05 9.16 2.81
N ALA A 219 20.14 8.19 2.97
CA ALA A 219 20.08 6.98 2.14
C ALA A 219 18.70 6.70 1.53
N ASP A 220 17.62 7.26 2.10
CA ASP A 220 16.25 7.11 1.58
C ASP A 220 15.71 8.43 1.01
N ILE A 221 16.58 9.13 0.27
CA ILE A 221 16.31 10.46 -0.31
C ILE A 221 15.24 10.38 -1.41
N PRO A 222 14.54 11.49 -1.74
CA PRO A 222 13.61 11.49 -2.87
C PRO A 222 14.29 11.01 -4.17
N LEU A 223 13.62 10.18 -4.98
CA LEU A 223 14.17 9.67 -6.24
C LEU A 223 14.62 10.79 -7.19
N SER A 224 13.96 11.94 -7.16
CA SER A 224 14.34 13.11 -7.97
C SER A 224 15.70 13.71 -7.59
N GLU A 225 16.22 13.36 -6.41
CA GLU A 225 17.53 13.77 -5.90
C GLU A 225 18.60 12.66 -6.05
N GLU A 226 18.25 11.50 -6.63
CA GLU A 226 19.22 10.41 -6.82
C GLU A 226 20.35 10.77 -7.79
N THR A 227 21.54 10.27 -7.46
CA THR A 227 22.74 10.41 -8.30
C THR A 227 23.29 9.03 -8.66
N PRO A 228 24.05 8.89 -9.76
CA PRO A 228 24.69 7.62 -10.09
C PRO A 228 25.55 7.03 -8.96
N THR A 229 26.24 7.90 -8.20
CA THR A 229 27.02 7.49 -7.03
C THR A 229 26.12 6.94 -5.91
N HIS A 230 24.97 7.58 -5.67
CA HIS A 230 24.00 7.10 -4.68
C HIS A 230 23.49 5.70 -5.06
N ILE A 231 23.04 5.54 -6.31
CA ILE A 231 22.53 4.26 -6.84
C ILE A 231 23.61 3.15 -6.76
N ALA A 232 24.87 3.46 -7.09
CA ALA A 232 25.97 2.50 -6.97
C ALA A 232 26.12 2.00 -5.52
N VAL A 233 26.02 2.89 -4.54
CA VAL A 233 26.13 2.53 -3.12
C VAL A 233 24.89 1.78 -2.63
N GLU A 234 23.69 2.10 -3.13
CA GLU A 234 22.49 1.30 -2.87
C GLU A 234 22.66 -0.14 -3.34
N TRP A 235 23.23 -0.35 -4.53
CA TRP A 235 23.55 -1.69 -5.03
C TRP A 235 24.52 -2.44 -4.11
N GLU A 236 25.59 -1.76 -3.68
CA GLU A 236 26.58 -2.34 -2.77
C GLU A 236 25.92 -2.77 -1.44
N PHE A 237 25.11 -1.91 -0.83
CA PHE A 237 24.45 -2.24 0.44
C PHE A 237 23.32 -3.25 0.29
N ALA A 238 22.55 -3.21 -0.80
CA ALA A 238 21.51 -4.21 -1.07
C ALA A 238 22.11 -5.63 -1.17
N ALA A 239 23.27 -5.76 -1.82
CA ALA A 239 24.00 -7.02 -1.98
C ALA A 239 24.79 -7.45 -0.73
N ASN A 240 25.11 -6.53 0.18
CA ASN A 240 25.94 -6.81 1.34
C ASN A 240 25.17 -7.49 2.48
N LYS A 241 25.47 -8.77 2.74
CA LYS A 241 24.83 -9.58 3.80
C LYS A 241 25.09 -9.10 5.23
N ASN A 242 26.07 -8.21 5.44
CA ASN A 242 26.33 -7.62 6.75
C ASN A 242 25.39 -6.44 7.06
N VAL A 243 24.72 -5.87 6.06
CA VAL A 243 23.65 -4.89 6.28
C VAL A 243 22.39 -5.65 6.74
N ASN A 244 21.69 -5.12 7.74
CA ASN A 244 20.49 -5.77 8.27
C ASN A 244 19.36 -5.86 7.22
N SER A 245 18.44 -6.83 7.40
CA SER A 245 17.43 -7.13 6.38
C SER A 245 16.49 -5.96 6.08
N THR A 246 16.15 -5.14 7.08
CA THR A 246 15.29 -3.96 6.91
C THR A 246 15.95 -2.92 5.99
N LYS A 247 17.20 -2.52 6.26
CA LYS A 247 17.92 -1.52 5.46
C LYS A 247 18.22 -2.05 4.06
N ARG A 248 18.60 -3.33 3.93
CA ARG A 248 18.71 -4.00 2.61
C ARG A 248 17.39 -3.99 1.84
N GLY A 249 16.28 -4.26 2.52
CA GLY A 249 14.93 -4.22 1.94
C GLY A 249 14.57 -2.83 1.41
N ILE A 250 14.96 -1.76 2.11
CA ILE A 250 14.77 -0.38 1.64
C ILE A 250 15.51 -0.15 0.32
N PHE A 251 16.79 -0.53 0.21
CA PHE A 251 17.53 -0.38 -1.05
C PHE A 251 16.93 -1.21 -2.19
N ILE A 252 16.45 -2.42 -1.90
CA ILE A 252 15.75 -3.24 -2.91
C ILE A 252 14.47 -2.54 -3.38
N ASP A 253 13.68 -1.97 -2.45
CA ASP A 253 12.47 -1.21 -2.80
C ASP A 253 12.82 -0.01 -3.70
N ARG A 254 13.87 0.76 -3.38
CA ARG A 254 14.33 1.91 -4.18
C ARG A 254 14.80 1.50 -5.58
N LEU A 255 15.72 0.54 -5.65
CA LEU A 255 16.25 0.02 -6.91
C LEU A 255 15.16 -0.56 -7.81
N SER A 256 14.09 -1.12 -7.22
CA SER A 256 12.95 -1.66 -7.98
C SER A 256 12.15 -0.62 -8.75
N ILE A 257 12.31 0.67 -8.44
CA ILE A 257 11.62 1.76 -9.13
C ILE A 257 12.58 2.71 -9.83
N SER A 258 13.86 2.36 -9.88
CA SER A 258 14.88 3.07 -10.64
C SER A 258 14.73 2.86 -12.15
N ASN A 259 15.49 3.65 -12.91
CA ASN A 259 15.59 3.53 -14.37
C ASN A 259 16.88 2.79 -14.82
N GLU A 260 17.57 2.10 -13.90
CA GLU A 260 18.79 1.33 -14.23
C GLU A 260 18.46 0.15 -15.16
N GLN A 261 19.35 -0.22 -16.09
CA GLN A 261 19.03 -1.20 -17.13
C GLN A 261 19.24 -2.67 -16.74
N ASP A 262 19.97 -2.97 -15.66
CA ASP A 262 20.37 -4.34 -15.30
C ASP A 262 19.76 -4.86 -13.97
N VAL A 263 18.73 -4.17 -13.46
CA VAL A 263 18.06 -4.47 -12.18
C VAL A 263 17.59 -5.92 -12.12
N ILE A 264 16.93 -6.41 -13.17
CA ILE A 264 16.37 -7.77 -13.24
C ILE A 264 17.47 -8.82 -13.05
N SER A 265 18.53 -8.74 -13.86
CA SER A 265 19.64 -9.69 -13.80
C SER A 265 20.30 -9.71 -12.41
N ARG A 266 20.57 -8.53 -11.83
CA ARG A 266 21.17 -8.39 -10.50
C ARG A 266 20.26 -8.93 -9.39
N PHE A 267 18.96 -8.62 -9.43
CA PHE A 267 18.01 -9.12 -8.45
C PHE A 267 17.86 -10.65 -8.52
N LEU A 268 17.85 -11.24 -9.72
CA LEU A 268 17.83 -12.69 -9.89
C LEU A 268 19.10 -13.35 -9.34
N GLU A 269 20.28 -12.75 -9.55
CA GLU A 269 21.52 -13.23 -8.94
C GLU A 269 21.50 -13.15 -7.41
N MET A 270 21.04 -12.02 -6.86
CA MET A 270 20.88 -11.85 -5.43
C MET A 270 19.92 -12.89 -4.86
N TYR A 271 18.79 -13.15 -5.52
CA TYR A 271 17.79 -14.12 -5.08
C TYR A 271 18.37 -15.54 -4.99
N LYS A 272 19.22 -15.92 -5.96
CA LYS A 272 19.91 -17.21 -5.98
C LYS A 272 20.94 -17.35 -4.84
N ARG A 273 21.63 -16.26 -4.48
CA ARG A 273 22.70 -16.25 -3.47
C ARG A 273 22.22 -16.00 -2.05
N ASP A 274 21.03 -15.44 -1.88
CA ASP A 274 20.47 -15.10 -0.56
C ASP A 274 19.59 -16.22 -0.01
N SER A 275 19.71 -16.45 1.30
CA SER A 275 18.95 -17.43 2.07
C SER A 275 17.99 -16.80 3.07
N ASN A 276 18.05 -15.47 3.26
CA ASN A 276 17.15 -14.74 4.12
C ASN A 276 15.75 -14.65 3.45
N PRO A 277 14.69 -15.21 4.07
CA PRO A 277 13.35 -15.21 3.48
C PRO A 277 12.77 -13.81 3.22
N GLU A 278 13.04 -12.84 4.10
CA GLU A 278 12.55 -11.46 3.95
C GLU A 278 13.18 -10.78 2.73
N ILE A 279 14.49 -10.96 2.54
CA ILE A 279 15.21 -10.43 1.38
C ILE A 279 14.75 -11.10 0.10
N ARG A 280 14.57 -12.43 0.10
CA ARG A 280 14.05 -13.15 -1.05
C ARG A 280 12.63 -12.69 -1.43
N SER A 281 11.77 -12.49 -0.44
CA SER A 281 10.42 -11.93 -0.64
C SER A 281 10.49 -10.53 -1.24
N LYS A 282 11.37 -9.67 -0.72
CA LYS A 282 11.63 -8.33 -1.27
C LYS A 282 12.15 -8.36 -2.71
N LEU A 283 13.02 -9.31 -3.06
CA LEU A 283 13.50 -9.48 -4.44
C LEU A 283 12.40 -9.95 -5.39
N ILE A 284 11.52 -10.88 -4.97
CA ILE A 284 10.36 -11.28 -5.77
C ILE A 284 9.46 -10.07 -6.04
N GLN A 285 9.15 -9.28 -5.01
CA GLN A 285 8.38 -8.04 -5.15
C GLN A 285 9.08 -7.04 -6.07
N GLY A 286 10.37 -6.77 -5.82
CA GLY A 286 11.15 -5.78 -6.55
C GLY A 286 11.27 -6.10 -8.04
N ILE A 287 11.45 -7.39 -8.40
CA ILE A 287 11.46 -7.83 -9.80
C ILE A 287 10.11 -7.54 -10.47
N MET A 288 9.01 -7.89 -9.80
CA MET A 288 7.66 -7.63 -10.32
C MET A 288 7.42 -6.12 -10.53
N ILE A 289 7.74 -5.31 -9.53
CA ILE A 289 7.54 -3.85 -9.57
C ILE A 289 8.41 -3.20 -10.65
N TYR A 290 9.69 -3.58 -10.76
CA TYR A 290 10.59 -3.04 -11.76
C TYR A 290 10.09 -3.31 -13.19
N TYR A 291 9.70 -4.56 -13.48
CA TYR A 291 9.15 -4.90 -14.79
C TYR A 291 7.88 -4.10 -15.09
N GLN A 292 6.94 -4.03 -14.14
CA GLN A 292 5.67 -3.31 -14.36
C GLN A 292 5.89 -1.81 -14.61
N ASN A 293 6.97 -1.23 -14.08
CA ASN A 293 7.35 0.17 -14.30
C ASN A 293 8.14 0.39 -15.60
N ASN A 294 8.97 -0.57 -16.01
CA ASN A 294 9.90 -0.46 -17.14
C ASN A 294 9.50 -1.38 -18.30
N ARG A 295 8.22 -1.70 -18.42
CA ARG A 295 7.71 -2.71 -19.34
C ARG A 295 8.09 -2.47 -20.80
N GLU A 296 7.94 -1.24 -21.27
CA GLU A 296 8.27 -0.88 -22.66
C GLU A 296 9.75 -1.11 -23.01
N GLN A 297 10.62 -1.10 -22.01
CA GLN A 297 12.07 -1.31 -22.16
C GLN A 297 12.47 -2.78 -21.98
N THR A 298 11.62 -3.60 -21.37
CA THR A 298 11.92 -5.00 -20.97
C THR A 298 11.18 -6.02 -21.83
N ASP A 299 10.03 -5.68 -22.42
CA ASP A 299 9.25 -6.55 -23.29
C ASP A 299 10.09 -7.03 -24.51
N ASN A 300 10.06 -8.34 -24.79
CA ASN A 300 10.80 -9.00 -25.89
C ASN A 300 12.33 -8.91 -25.79
N THR A 301 12.87 -8.77 -24.59
CA THR A 301 14.32 -8.81 -24.32
C THR A 301 14.74 -10.14 -23.70
N LEU A 302 16.05 -10.34 -23.47
CA LEU A 302 16.56 -11.49 -22.71
C LEU A 302 15.94 -11.60 -21.31
N ASP A 303 15.59 -10.46 -20.70
CA ASP A 303 14.98 -10.43 -19.39
C ASP A 303 13.58 -11.08 -19.39
N ASP A 304 12.82 -11.01 -20.48
CA ASP A 304 11.51 -11.65 -20.60
C ASP A 304 11.59 -13.16 -20.40
N GLU A 305 12.55 -13.82 -21.09
CA GLU A 305 12.77 -15.26 -20.95
C GLU A 305 13.25 -15.64 -19.53
N LEU A 306 14.14 -14.83 -18.94
CA LEU A 306 14.63 -15.05 -17.58
C LEU A 306 13.51 -14.94 -16.55
N LEU A 307 12.64 -13.95 -16.68
CA LEU A 307 11.50 -13.72 -15.78
C LEU A 307 10.43 -14.80 -15.95
N LYS A 308 10.16 -15.21 -17.18
CA LYS A 308 9.26 -16.32 -17.47
C LYS A 308 9.71 -17.61 -16.76
N GLN A 309 10.99 -17.96 -16.89
CA GLN A 309 11.59 -19.12 -16.21
C GLN A 309 11.55 -18.97 -14.68
N PHE A 310 11.86 -17.78 -14.17
CA PHE A 310 11.87 -17.48 -12.74
C PHE A 310 10.49 -17.71 -12.11
N TYR A 311 9.43 -17.08 -12.64
CA TYR A 311 8.08 -17.22 -12.08
C TYR A 311 7.49 -18.61 -12.31
N SER A 312 7.77 -19.27 -13.43
CA SER A 312 7.44 -20.70 -13.64
C SER A 312 8.08 -21.59 -12.57
N GLY A 313 9.35 -21.35 -12.26
CA GLY A 313 10.08 -22.10 -11.24
C GLY A 313 9.51 -21.90 -9.83
N LEU A 314 8.99 -20.71 -9.51
CA LEU A 314 8.39 -20.40 -8.22
C LEU A 314 6.97 -20.94 -8.07
N LEU A 315 6.18 -21.00 -9.14
CA LEU A 315 4.79 -21.49 -9.11
C LEU A 315 4.67 -22.91 -8.53
N ASN A 316 5.69 -23.74 -8.75
CA ASN A 316 5.75 -25.13 -8.29
C ASN A 316 6.34 -25.30 -6.88
N GLN A 317 6.74 -24.21 -6.23
CA GLN A 317 7.37 -24.25 -4.91
C GLN A 317 6.37 -23.98 -3.79
N LYS A 318 6.74 -24.37 -2.57
CA LYS A 318 6.05 -23.95 -1.36
C LYS A 318 6.47 -22.52 -1.05
N LEU A 319 5.63 -21.55 -1.40
CA LEU A 319 5.88 -20.14 -1.19
C LEU A 319 5.51 -19.71 0.23
N ALA A 320 6.15 -18.64 0.70
CA ALA A 320 5.63 -17.92 1.86
C ALA A 320 4.26 -17.32 1.50
N ARG A 321 3.36 -17.25 2.48
CA ARG A 321 1.95 -16.84 2.23
C ARG A 321 1.83 -15.44 1.64
N ASN A 322 2.78 -14.56 1.94
CA ASN A 322 2.88 -13.19 1.44
C ASN A 322 3.54 -13.08 0.05
N ASP A 323 4.06 -14.17 -0.52
CA ASP A 323 4.69 -14.16 -1.85
C ASP A 323 3.80 -14.76 -2.95
N ALA A 324 2.81 -15.58 -2.56
CA ALA A 324 1.99 -16.32 -3.51
C ALA A 324 1.27 -15.39 -4.51
N ASP A 325 0.72 -14.27 -4.05
CA ASP A 325 0.05 -13.30 -4.91
C ASP A 325 1.02 -12.66 -5.92
N LYS A 326 2.24 -12.31 -5.49
CA LYS A 326 3.28 -11.71 -6.34
C LYS A 326 3.78 -12.70 -7.38
N VAL A 327 3.99 -13.95 -6.98
CA VAL A 327 4.43 -15.01 -7.90
C VAL A 327 3.37 -15.33 -8.95
N ILE A 328 2.10 -15.44 -8.54
CA ILE A 328 1.01 -15.66 -9.50
C ILE A 328 0.90 -14.48 -10.47
N ARG A 329 1.04 -13.25 -9.98
CA ARG A 329 0.99 -12.04 -10.82
C ARG A 329 2.13 -11.98 -11.82
N GLY A 330 3.36 -12.21 -11.36
CA GLY A 330 4.50 -12.36 -12.26
C GLY A 330 4.28 -13.48 -13.28
N TYR A 331 3.74 -14.62 -12.86
CA TYR A 331 3.40 -15.69 -13.80
C TYR A 331 2.38 -15.24 -14.85
N ILE A 332 1.30 -14.54 -14.46
CA ILE A 332 0.31 -13.97 -15.38
C ILE A 332 0.95 -12.98 -16.35
N ASP A 333 1.91 -12.17 -15.89
CA ASP A 333 2.52 -11.10 -16.67
C ASP A 333 3.36 -11.64 -17.84
N PHE A 334 4.09 -12.74 -17.64
CA PHE A 334 5.04 -13.31 -18.61
C PHE A 334 4.54 -14.53 -19.39
N HIS A 335 3.37 -15.08 -19.07
CA HIS A 335 2.85 -16.27 -19.73
C HIS A 335 1.66 -15.96 -20.63
N SER A 336 1.63 -16.65 -21.76
CA SER A 336 0.50 -16.59 -22.69
C SER A 336 -0.77 -17.20 -22.06
N PRO A 337 -1.96 -16.85 -22.56
CA PRO A 337 -3.20 -17.47 -22.08
C PRO A 337 -3.22 -19.00 -22.17
N GLU A 338 -2.60 -19.58 -23.21
CA GLU A 338 -2.50 -21.03 -23.38
C GLU A 338 -1.63 -21.67 -22.30
N GLU A 339 -0.48 -21.07 -21.98
CA GLU A 339 0.42 -21.55 -20.93
C GLU A 339 -0.23 -21.45 -19.54
N ILE A 340 -0.99 -20.39 -19.29
CA ILE A 340 -1.80 -20.23 -18.08
C ILE A 340 -2.87 -21.32 -18.00
N MET A 341 -3.55 -21.62 -19.11
CA MET A 341 -4.55 -22.68 -19.17
C MET A 341 -3.95 -24.05 -18.89
N ASN A 342 -2.76 -24.34 -19.43
CA ASN A 342 -2.05 -25.60 -19.22
C ASN A 342 -1.59 -25.79 -17.76
N HIS A 343 -1.27 -24.70 -17.05
CA HIS A 343 -0.86 -24.74 -15.64
C HIS A 343 -1.94 -24.24 -14.67
N ARG A 344 -3.20 -24.25 -15.12
CA ARG A 344 -4.33 -23.68 -14.35
C ARG A 344 -4.45 -24.26 -12.96
N VAL A 345 -4.26 -25.57 -12.82
CA VAL A 345 -4.37 -26.27 -11.53
C VAL A 345 -3.34 -25.75 -10.53
N ASP A 346 -2.11 -25.50 -10.98
CA ASP A 346 -1.03 -25.00 -10.12
C ASP A 346 -1.27 -23.54 -9.73
N VAL A 347 -1.72 -22.71 -10.67
CA VAL A 347 -2.16 -21.33 -10.40
C VAL A 347 -3.28 -21.31 -9.35
N GLU A 348 -4.35 -22.08 -9.56
CA GLU A 348 -5.48 -22.13 -8.62
C GLU A 348 -5.08 -22.71 -7.25
N LYS A 349 -4.12 -23.65 -7.21
CA LYS A 349 -3.59 -24.21 -5.97
C LYS A 349 -2.81 -23.16 -5.17
N GLN A 350 -2.00 -22.34 -5.83
CA GLN A 350 -1.26 -21.26 -5.15
C GLN A 350 -2.18 -20.15 -4.63
N MET A 351 -3.39 -19.99 -5.19
CA MET A 351 -4.39 -19.05 -4.67
C MET A 351 -5.00 -19.47 -3.32
N ILE A 352 -4.86 -20.73 -2.91
CA ILE A 352 -5.49 -21.23 -1.69
C ILE A 352 -4.91 -20.52 -0.46
N GLY A 353 -5.78 -19.84 0.28
CA GLY A 353 -5.40 -19.15 1.52
C GLY A 353 -4.85 -17.74 1.32
N ILE A 354 -4.78 -17.24 0.08
CA ILE A 354 -4.60 -15.82 -0.21
C ILE A 354 -5.80 -15.04 0.37
N GLU A 355 -5.57 -13.81 0.82
CA GLU A 355 -6.67 -12.97 1.31
C GLU A 355 -7.68 -12.69 0.17
N PRO A 356 -9.00 -12.80 0.42
CA PRO A 356 -10.01 -12.69 -0.63
C PRO A 356 -9.92 -11.46 -1.56
N ARG A 357 -9.48 -10.30 -1.10
CA ARG A 357 -9.32 -9.11 -1.95
C ARG A 357 -8.17 -9.29 -2.94
N LEU A 358 -7.05 -9.83 -2.48
CA LEU A 358 -5.90 -10.15 -3.33
C LEU A 358 -6.24 -11.26 -4.33
N GLU A 359 -6.95 -12.31 -3.89
CA GLU A 359 -7.42 -13.39 -4.76
C GLU A 359 -8.39 -12.85 -5.83
N LEU A 360 -9.33 -11.96 -5.46
CA LEU A 360 -10.23 -11.30 -6.40
C LEU A 360 -9.45 -10.54 -7.49
N GLY A 361 -8.42 -9.77 -7.08
CA GLY A 361 -7.54 -9.06 -8.02
C GLY A 361 -6.82 -9.99 -9.00
N LEU A 362 -6.27 -11.11 -8.53
CA LEU A 362 -5.60 -12.09 -9.40
C LEU A 362 -6.58 -12.76 -10.39
N ARG A 363 -7.79 -13.09 -9.92
CA ARG A 363 -8.83 -13.68 -10.79
C ARG A 363 -9.27 -12.68 -11.86
N HIS A 364 -9.35 -11.40 -11.51
CA HIS A 364 -9.60 -10.34 -12.48
C HIS A 364 -8.50 -10.30 -13.54
N GLU A 365 -7.23 -10.32 -13.14
CA GLU A 365 -6.08 -10.36 -14.06
C GLU A 365 -6.09 -11.53 -15.03
N LEU A 366 -6.38 -12.73 -14.52
CA LEU A 366 -6.54 -13.90 -15.36
C LEU A 366 -7.69 -13.72 -16.35
N ALA A 367 -8.82 -13.19 -15.89
CA ALA A 367 -9.97 -12.94 -16.74
C ALA A 367 -9.67 -11.89 -17.84
N TYR A 368 -8.80 -10.91 -17.60
CA TYR A 368 -8.40 -9.90 -18.60
C TYR A 368 -7.54 -10.47 -19.73
N LYS A 369 -6.73 -11.51 -19.45
CA LYS A 369 -5.71 -11.99 -20.40
C LYS A 369 -6.28 -12.55 -21.70
N SER A 370 -7.38 -13.28 -21.67
CA SER A 370 -8.02 -13.79 -22.90
C SER A 370 -9.51 -14.07 -22.73
N LYS A 371 -10.19 -14.31 -23.86
CA LYS A 371 -11.61 -14.66 -23.87
C LYS A 371 -11.87 -16.02 -23.21
N GLU A 372 -10.94 -16.96 -23.36
CA GLU A 372 -11.01 -18.30 -22.79
C GLU A 372 -10.89 -18.24 -21.26
N LEU A 373 -9.95 -17.43 -20.76
CA LEU A 373 -9.77 -17.20 -19.34
C LEU A 373 -10.93 -16.38 -18.75
N GLU A 374 -11.50 -15.42 -19.49
CA GLU A 374 -12.70 -14.65 -19.11
C GLU A 374 -13.85 -15.58 -18.70
N LYS A 375 -14.18 -16.58 -19.54
CA LYS A 375 -15.25 -17.57 -19.28
C LYS A 375 -15.08 -18.31 -17.96
N ILE A 376 -13.84 -18.68 -17.64
CA ILE A 376 -13.49 -19.43 -16.43
C ILE A 376 -13.54 -18.52 -15.22
N TYR A 377 -12.79 -17.42 -15.26
CA TYR A 377 -12.51 -16.63 -14.07
C TYR A 377 -13.64 -15.68 -13.70
N ILE A 378 -14.46 -15.17 -14.65
CA ILE A 378 -15.69 -14.44 -14.30
C ILE A 378 -16.66 -15.33 -13.53
N THR A 379 -16.83 -16.58 -13.96
CA THR A 379 -17.64 -17.57 -13.24
C THR A 379 -17.10 -17.80 -11.83
N SER A 380 -15.77 -17.95 -11.71
CA SER A 380 -15.12 -18.17 -10.42
C SER A 380 -15.21 -16.96 -9.47
N ILE A 381 -15.06 -15.74 -10.00
CA ILE A 381 -15.24 -14.48 -9.26
C ILE A 381 -16.65 -14.41 -8.69
N ILE A 382 -17.68 -14.61 -9.51
CA ILE A 382 -19.07 -14.53 -9.04
C ILE A 382 -19.35 -15.60 -7.98
N LYS A 383 -18.79 -16.81 -8.11
CA LYS A 383 -18.89 -17.86 -7.08
C LYS A 383 -18.24 -17.42 -5.77
N MET A 384 -17.08 -16.80 -5.84
CA MET A 384 -16.35 -16.26 -4.69
C MET A 384 -17.14 -15.14 -4.00
N LEU A 385 -17.65 -14.16 -4.75
CA LEU A 385 -18.46 -13.06 -4.19
C LEU A 385 -19.70 -13.59 -3.47
N LYS A 386 -20.43 -14.54 -4.07
CA LYS A 386 -21.58 -15.22 -3.44
C LYS A 386 -21.22 -15.99 -2.18
N LYS A 387 -20.02 -16.59 -2.12
CA LYS A 387 -19.53 -17.35 -0.97
C LYS A 387 -19.20 -16.42 0.20
N HIS A 388 -18.52 -15.31 -0.07
CA HIS A 388 -18.04 -14.40 0.97
C HIS A 388 -19.10 -13.39 1.42
N GLN A 389 -19.97 -12.93 0.51
CA GLN A 389 -21.01 -11.92 0.76
C GLN A 389 -20.52 -10.61 1.39
N ARG A 390 -19.22 -10.30 1.27
CA ARG A 390 -18.58 -9.10 1.82
C ARG A 390 -18.72 -7.92 0.86
N SER A 391 -19.14 -6.76 1.37
CA SER A 391 -19.33 -5.58 0.52
C SER A 391 -18.04 -4.95 0.02
N ASP A 392 -16.89 -5.13 0.70
CA ASP A 392 -15.61 -4.65 0.17
C ASP A 392 -15.19 -5.40 -1.10
N LEU A 393 -15.46 -6.71 -1.17
CA LEU A 393 -15.23 -7.51 -2.37
C LEU A 393 -16.20 -7.16 -3.49
N ASP A 394 -17.49 -6.96 -3.16
CA ASP A 394 -18.50 -6.52 -4.12
C ASP A 394 -18.14 -5.15 -4.71
N GLY A 395 -17.74 -4.19 -3.87
CA GLY A 395 -17.33 -2.86 -4.28
C GLY A 395 -16.12 -2.88 -5.21
N MET A 396 -15.07 -3.63 -4.85
CA MET A 396 -13.90 -3.83 -5.71
C MET A 396 -14.29 -4.44 -7.06
N PHE A 397 -15.11 -5.51 -7.05
CA PHE A 397 -15.59 -6.14 -8.28
C PHE A 397 -16.38 -5.15 -9.15
N PHE A 398 -17.32 -4.39 -8.58
CA PHE A 398 -18.11 -3.42 -9.34
C PHE A 398 -17.24 -2.30 -9.93
N GLY A 399 -16.33 -1.75 -9.13
CA GLY A 399 -15.40 -0.70 -9.57
C GLY A 399 -14.51 -1.16 -10.71
N MET A 400 -13.77 -2.26 -10.52
CA MET A 400 -12.89 -2.83 -11.55
C MET A 400 -13.67 -3.25 -12.81
N THR A 401 -14.86 -3.82 -12.63
CA THR A 401 -15.70 -4.23 -13.76
C THR A 401 -16.28 -3.01 -14.50
N ASN A 402 -16.57 -1.90 -13.83
CA ASN A 402 -17.04 -0.68 -14.48
C ASN A 402 -16.00 -0.10 -15.45
N ILE A 403 -14.73 -0.12 -15.05
CA ILE A 403 -13.62 0.33 -15.89
C ILE A 403 -13.45 -0.63 -17.09
N TRP A 404 -13.63 -1.93 -16.85
CA TRP A 404 -13.48 -2.97 -17.86
C TRP A 404 -14.63 -3.03 -18.86
N PHE A 405 -15.87 -3.07 -18.40
CA PHE A 405 -17.02 -3.74 -19.03
C PHE A 405 -17.09 -3.63 -20.56
N LYS A 406 -16.79 -2.44 -21.11
CA LYS A 406 -16.74 -2.16 -22.56
C LYS A 406 -15.75 -3.02 -23.36
N ASN A 407 -14.76 -3.64 -22.71
CA ASN A 407 -13.71 -4.46 -23.32
C ASN A 407 -13.85 -5.97 -23.02
N LEU A 408 -14.95 -6.38 -22.37
CA LEU A 408 -15.32 -7.80 -22.25
C LEU A 408 -15.58 -8.37 -23.65
N LYS A 409 -15.00 -9.53 -23.95
CA LYS A 409 -15.11 -10.15 -25.29
C LYS A 409 -16.07 -11.33 -25.31
N ASP A 410 -16.52 -11.80 -24.14
CA ASP A 410 -17.38 -12.96 -24.00
C ASP A 410 -18.79 -12.59 -23.55
N GLY A 411 -19.78 -12.83 -24.41
CA GLY A 411 -21.19 -12.53 -24.13
C GLY A 411 -21.75 -13.30 -22.94
N GLU A 412 -21.31 -14.54 -22.72
CA GLU A 412 -21.75 -15.35 -21.57
C GLU A 412 -21.24 -14.74 -20.25
N SER A 413 -20.00 -14.25 -20.24
CA SER A 413 -19.42 -13.55 -19.11
C SER A 413 -20.18 -12.26 -18.79
N ILE A 414 -20.56 -11.47 -19.81
CA ILE A 414 -21.42 -10.28 -19.64
C ILE A 414 -22.77 -10.67 -19.01
N GLU A 415 -23.43 -11.72 -19.50
CA GLU A 415 -24.73 -12.14 -18.96
C GLU A 415 -24.62 -12.67 -17.53
N LYS A 416 -23.50 -13.32 -17.17
CA LYS A 416 -23.21 -13.71 -15.77
C LYS A 416 -23.05 -12.49 -14.87
N ILE A 417 -22.34 -11.45 -15.32
CA ILE A 417 -22.18 -10.19 -14.58
C ILE A 417 -23.54 -9.51 -14.40
N LYS A 418 -24.34 -9.36 -15.46
CA LYS A 418 -25.71 -8.81 -15.37
C LYS A 418 -26.60 -9.60 -14.42
N SER A 419 -26.53 -10.93 -14.47
CA SER A 419 -27.25 -11.81 -13.56
C SER A 419 -26.84 -11.59 -12.11
N TYR A 420 -25.54 -11.43 -11.86
CA TYR A 420 -25.03 -11.09 -10.53
C TYR A 420 -25.50 -9.70 -10.08
N MET A 421 -25.44 -8.69 -10.95
CA MET A 421 -25.95 -7.35 -10.66
C MET A 421 -27.44 -7.36 -10.28
N LYS A 422 -28.25 -8.15 -10.99
CA LYS A 422 -29.68 -8.32 -10.67
C LYS A 422 -29.90 -8.94 -9.28
N LEU A 423 -29.07 -9.92 -8.91
CA LEU A 423 -29.09 -10.52 -7.58
C LEU A 423 -28.70 -9.51 -6.49
N SER A 424 -27.60 -8.77 -6.72
CA SER A 424 -27.05 -7.80 -5.77
C SER A 424 -27.87 -6.52 -5.64
N LYS A 425 -28.76 -6.23 -6.60
CA LYS A 425 -29.67 -5.08 -6.55
C LYS A 425 -30.47 -5.01 -5.25
N LYS A 426 -30.95 -6.15 -4.73
CA LYS A 426 -31.69 -6.16 -3.46
C LYS A 426 -30.82 -5.63 -2.31
N LYS A 427 -29.54 -6.01 -2.26
CA LYS A 427 -28.59 -5.61 -1.23
C LYS A 427 -28.23 -4.12 -1.30
N TYR A 428 -27.99 -3.59 -2.51
CA TYR A 428 -27.42 -2.24 -2.68
C TYR A 428 -28.42 -1.14 -3.08
N MET A 429 -29.62 -1.49 -3.57
CA MET A 429 -30.62 -0.50 -3.98
C MET A 429 -31.90 -0.53 -3.16
N ASN A 430 -32.24 -1.67 -2.56
CA ASN A 430 -33.56 -1.86 -1.94
C ASN A 430 -33.51 -1.92 -0.40
N VAL A 431 -32.33 -2.01 0.19
CA VAL A 431 -32.13 -2.09 1.65
C VAL A 431 -31.16 -0.98 2.03
N ARG A 432 -31.52 -0.16 3.03
CA ARG A 432 -30.53 0.72 3.65
C ARG A 432 -29.53 -0.18 4.38
N PRO A 433 -28.22 -0.04 4.14
CA PRO A 433 -27.24 -0.81 4.89
C PRO A 433 -27.48 -0.67 6.40
N GLY A 434 -27.45 -1.79 7.11
CA GLY A 434 -27.36 -1.75 8.56
C GLY A 434 -25.98 -1.25 8.97
N ASN A 435 -25.86 -0.72 10.19
CA ASN A 435 -24.62 -0.16 10.75
C ASN A 435 -23.46 -1.19 10.88
N GLU A 436 -23.65 -2.45 10.53
CA GLU A 436 -22.67 -3.53 10.67
C GLU A 436 -21.78 -3.73 9.42
N ASP A 437 -22.25 -3.33 8.23
CA ASP A 437 -21.48 -3.47 6.98
C ASP A 437 -20.84 -2.14 6.58
N LEU A 438 -19.62 -1.93 7.08
CA LEU A 438 -18.81 -0.73 6.88
C LEU A 438 -18.62 -0.35 5.40
N TYR A 439 -18.69 -1.31 4.48
CA TYR A 439 -18.35 -1.09 3.06
C TYR A 439 -19.57 -1.00 2.14
N ALA A 440 -20.78 -1.18 2.69
CA ALA A 440 -21.98 -1.27 1.87
C ALA A 440 -22.26 0.00 1.07
N ASP A 441 -21.97 1.17 1.62
CA ASP A 441 -22.18 2.45 0.92
C ASP A 441 -21.19 2.68 -0.21
N VAL A 442 -19.92 2.34 0.00
CA VAL A 442 -18.89 2.39 -1.05
C VAL A 442 -19.24 1.41 -2.17
N ALA A 443 -19.62 0.17 -1.82
CA ALA A 443 -20.05 -0.83 -2.78
C ALA A 443 -21.33 -0.41 -3.55
N ARG A 444 -22.24 0.31 -2.88
CA ARG A 444 -23.46 0.84 -3.50
C ARG A 444 -23.14 1.89 -4.56
N ILE A 445 -22.17 2.77 -4.34
CA ILE A 445 -21.74 3.76 -5.34
C ILE A 445 -21.19 3.05 -6.57
N SER A 446 -20.22 2.14 -6.39
CA SER A 446 -19.64 1.38 -7.51
C SER A 446 -20.68 0.52 -8.23
N PHE A 447 -21.64 -0.06 -7.50
CA PHE A 447 -22.78 -0.77 -8.08
C PHE A 447 -23.61 0.13 -9.01
N GLN A 448 -23.95 1.35 -8.56
CA GLN A 448 -24.75 2.29 -9.34
C GLN A 448 -24.03 2.71 -10.63
N GLU A 449 -22.72 2.93 -10.56
CA GLU A 449 -21.89 3.26 -11.71
C GLU A 449 -21.87 2.13 -12.74
N LEU A 450 -21.54 0.91 -12.31
CA LEU A 450 -21.55 -0.25 -13.20
C LEU A 450 -22.95 -0.50 -13.77
N ASN A 451 -24.00 -0.39 -12.95
CA ASN A 451 -25.36 -0.61 -13.43
C ASN A 451 -25.76 0.41 -14.51
N LYS A 452 -25.33 1.67 -14.42
CA LYS A 452 -25.52 2.66 -15.49
C LYS A 452 -24.76 2.25 -16.76
N SER A 453 -23.51 1.83 -16.61
CA SER A 453 -22.66 1.39 -17.73
C SER A 453 -23.17 0.14 -18.45
N LEU A 454 -23.97 -0.70 -17.77
CA LEU A 454 -24.56 -1.92 -18.35
C LEU A 454 -25.90 -1.69 -19.09
N ILE A 455 -26.54 -0.54 -18.86
CA ILE A 455 -27.84 -0.18 -19.45
C ILE A 455 -27.65 0.59 -20.78
N LEU A 456 -26.53 1.32 -20.89
CA LEU A 456 -26.04 1.96 -22.12
C LEU A 456 -25.28 0.95 -22.98
#